data_AF-A0A812XGD2-F1
#
_entry.id   AF-A0A812XGD2-F1
#
_cell.length_a   1.000
_cell.length_b   1.000
_cell.length_c   1.000
_cell.angle_alpha   90.00
_cell.angle_beta   90.00
_cell.angle_gamma   90.00
#
_symmetry.space_group_name_H-M   'P 1'
#
loop_
_entity.id
_entity.type
_entity.pdbx_description
1 polymer ?
#
loop_
_entity_poly.entity_id
_entity_poly.type
_entity_poly.pdbx_seq_one_letter_code
_entity_poly.pdbx_strand_id
1 'polypeptide(L)'
;QYPADLKEQVTKALALVETRTGRKFGDATNPLLVSVRSGARASMPGMMDTVLNLGLNDATAEALAKQSGDRRFAFDSYRRFVQMYSDVVLGIELHNFEKLLERSKKKRGVTQDHELQPKDLEQLVKDYKACVYLQLGEEFPEDPQQQLWGAVGAVFGSWMNQRAKTYRKLHDIPEEWGTAVNVQAMVFGNMGSDCATGVAFTRNPSNGAKDSYGEFLVNAQGE
;
A
#
# COMPACT_ATOMS: atom_id res chain seq x y z
N GLN A 1 -18.80 11.97 7.98
CA GLN A 1 -18.30 12.61 9.21
C GLN A 1 -17.92 11.51 10.18
N TYR A 2 -16.74 11.59 10.80
CA TYR A 2 -16.29 10.57 11.75
C TYR A 2 -16.81 10.85 13.17
N PRO A 3 -17.01 9.81 14.00
CA PRO A 3 -17.22 9.97 15.44
C PRO A 3 -16.08 10.80 16.07
N ALA A 4 -16.42 11.66 17.04
CA ALA A 4 -15.46 12.59 17.63
C ALA A 4 -14.31 11.89 18.37
N ASP A 5 -14.59 10.72 18.95
CA ASP A 5 -13.65 9.90 19.71
C ASP A 5 -12.76 9.01 18.83
N LEU A 6 -13.14 8.76 17.57
CA LEU A 6 -12.42 7.86 16.68
C LEU A 6 -10.96 8.28 16.49
N LYS A 7 -10.70 9.59 16.35
CA LYS A 7 -9.35 10.10 16.14
C LYS A 7 -8.42 9.75 17.30
N GLU A 8 -8.89 9.96 18.52
CA GLU A 8 -8.13 9.65 19.73
C GLU A 8 -7.89 8.14 19.89
N GLN A 9 -8.89 7.32 19.58
CA GLN A 9 -8.77 5.85 19.62
C GLN A 9 -7.73 5.33 18.62
N VAL A 10 -7.73 5.86 17.39
CA VAL A 10 -6.74 5.51 16.36
C VAL A 10 -5.33 5.92 16.81
N THR A 11 -5.16 7.14 17.35
CA THR A 11 -3.86 7.58 17.89
C THR A 11 -3.36 6.67 19.01
N LYS A 12 -4.22 6.31 19.97
CA LYS A 12 -3.88 5.39 21.06
C LYS A 12 -3.50 4.00 20.54
N ALA A 13 -4.24 3.46 19.58
CA ALA A 13 -3.94 2.17 18.98
C ALA A 13 -2.62 2.18 18.21
N LEU A 14 -2.35 3.25 17.45
CA LEU A 14 -1.09 3.39 16.73
C LEU A 14 0.11 3.46 17.67
N ALA A 15 0.00 4.18 18.80
CA ALA A 15 1.05 4.22 19.83
C ALA A 15 1.36 2.84 20.44
N LEU A 16 0.36 1.95 20.55
CA LEU A 16 0.59 0.57 20.96
C LEU A 16 1.39 -0.22 19.92
N VAL A 17 1.13 0.01 18.62
CA VAL A 17 1.92 -0.59 17.53
C VAL A 17 3.35 -0.07 17.54
N GLU A 18 3.54 1.23 17.72
CA GLU A 18 4.88 1.84 17.86
C GLU A 18 5.65 1.20 19.01
N THR A 19 5.02 1.08 20.19
CA THR A 19 5.63 0.46 21.37
C THR A 19 6.03 -0.99 21.12
N ARG A 20 5.16 -1.78 20.47
CA ARG A 20 5.42 -3.21 20.20
C ARG A 20 6.47 -3.44 19.13
N THR A 21 6.58 -2.53 18.16
CA THR A 21 7.53 -2.64 17.05
C THR A 21 8.87 -1.95 17.34
N GLY A 22 8.92 -1.06 18.35
CA GLY A 22 10.06 -0.20 18.62
C GLY A 22 10.30 0.87 17.55
N ARG A 23 9.32 1.09 16.66
CA ARG A 23 9.38 2.05 15.54
C ARG A 23 8.38 3.17 15.77
N LYS A 24 8.57 4.32 15.12
CA LYS A 24 7.69 5.48 15.29
C LYS A 24 7.14 5.97 13.95
N PHE A 25 5.84 6.22 13.89
CA PHE A 25 5.14 6.59 12.67
C PHE A 25 5.55 7.99 12.23
N GLY A 26 6.14 8.08 11.02
CA GLY A 26 6.72 9.31 10.49
C GLY A 26 8.12 9.67 11.00
N ASP A 27 8.79 8.78 11.72
CA ASP A 27 10.14 9.04 12.24
C ASP A 27 11.20 8.94 11.13
N ALA A 28 12.05 9.97 11.02
CA ALA A 28 13.08 10.07 9.98
C ALA A 28 14.34 9.21 10.26
N THR A 29 14.34 8.41 11.32
CA THR A 29 15.45 7.51 11.66
C THR A 29 14.98 6.07 11.77
N ASN A 30 13.83 5.82 12.41
CA ASN A 30 13.23 4.52 12.60
C ASN A 30 11.73 4.48 12.30
N PRO A 31 11.36 4.61 11.01
CA PRO A 31 9.98 4.77 10.60
C PRO A 31 9.16 3.50 10.84
N LEU A 32 7.99 3.67 11.45
CA LEU A 32 6.91 2.69 11.36
C LEU A 32 6.18 2.94 10.03
N LEU A 33 6.15 1.91 9.17
CA LEU A 33 5.29 1.88 7.98
C LEU A 33 4.12 0.94 8.25
N VAL A 34 2.95 1.26 7.72
CA VAL A 34 1.73 0.46 7.91
C VAL A 34 1.08 0.11 6.58
N SER A 35 0.33 -0.99 6.56
CA SER A 35 -0.68 -1.25 5.54
C SER A 35 -2.05 -0.88 6.07
N VAL A 36 -2.91 -0.42 5.17
CA VAL A 36 -4.32 -0.14 5.43
C VAL A 36 -5.13 -1.03 4.51
N ARG A 37 -5.93 -1.92 5.10
CA ARG A 37 -6.72 -2.92 4.37
C ARG A 37 -8.17 -2.88 4.81
N SER A 38 -9.06 -2.97 3.85
CA SER A 38 -10.49 -3.12 4.11
C SER A 38 -10.81 -4.55 4.59
N GLY A 39 -11.82 -4.69 5.45
CA GLY A 39 -12.24 -5.97 6.01
C GLY A 39 -13.71 -5.96 6.41
N ALA A 40 -14.58 -6.46 5.53
CA ALA A 40 -16.00 -6.59 5.80
C ALA A 40 -16.32 -7.90 6.56
N ARG A 41 -17.50 -7.95 7.18
CA ARG A 41 -18.01 -9.15 7.88
C ARG A 41 -18.09 -10.37 6.96
N ALA A 42 -18.47 -10.16 5.70
CA ALA A 42 -18.47 -11.18 4.66
C ALA A 42 -17.26 -11.01 3.74
N SER A 43 -16.75 -12.12 3.22
CA SER A 43 -15.64 -12.11 2.27
C SER A 43 -16.09 -11.48 0.95
N MET A 44 -15.34 -10.49 0.48
CA MET A 44 -15.57 -9.80 -0.80
C MET A 44 -14.25 -9.72 -1.59
N PRO A 45 -13.75 -10.86 -2.13
CA PRO A 45 -12.45 -10.92 -2.78
C PRO A 45 -12.39 -10.01 -4.02
N GLY A 46 -11.32 -9.23 -4.15
CA GLY A 46 -11.10 -8.32 -5.29
C GLY A 46 -11.93 -7.03 -5.27
N MET A 47 -12.79 -6.84 -4.27
CA MET A 47 -13.71 -5.68 -4.21
C MET A 47 -13.22 -4.55 -3.31
N MET A 48 -12.09 -4.77 -2.65
CA MET A 48 -11.70 -4.08 -1.43
C MET A 48 -10.24 -3.61 -1.57
N ASP A 49 -10.02 -2.30 -1.45
CA ASP A 49 -8.73 -1.69 -1.69
C ASP A 49 -7.75 -1.90 -0.53
N THR A 50 -6.47 -1.93 -0.87
CA THR A 50 -5.33 -2.04 0.06
C THR A 50 -4.33 -0.95 -0.28
N VAL A 51 -3.78 -0.31 0.75
CA VAL A 51 -2.64 0.59 0.64
C VAL A 51 -1.47 0.00 1.44
N LEU A 52 -0.34 -0.23 0.80
CA LEU A 52 0.90 -0.71 1.41
C LEU A 52 1.88 0.45 1.62
N ASN A 53 2.87 0.24 2.48
CA ASN A 53 3.99 1.18 2.70
C ASN A 53 3.55 2.59 3.16
N LEU A 54 2.37 2.74 3.76
CA LEU A 54 1.87 4.03 4.24
C LEU A 54 2.74 4.55 5.37
N GLY A 55 3.07 5.84 5.31
CA GLY A 55 4.07 6.50 6.15
C GLY A 55 5.37 6.82 5.42
N LEU A 56 5.51 6.38 4.16
CA LEU A 56 6.61 6.82 3.30
C LEU A 56 6.44 8.28 2.87
N ASN A 57 7.51 9.04 3.09
CA ASN A 57 7.73 10.40 2.64
C ASN A 57 9.23 10.56 2.33
N ASP A 58 9.67 11.73 1.87
CA ASP A 58 11.09 11.90 1.49
C ASP A 58 12.05 11.57 2.65
N ALA A 59 11.69 11.90 3.89
CA ALA A 59 12.53 11.64 5.06
C ALA A 59 12.51 10.16 5.50
N THR A 60 11.33 9.53 5.54
CA THR A 60 11.19 8.13 5.97
C THR A 60 11.68 7.15 4.90
N ALA A 61 11.63 7.52 3.61
CA ALA A 61 12.25 6.74 2.54
C ALA A 61 13.78 6.72 2.67
N GLU A 62 14.40 7.85 3.01
CA GLU A 62 15.83 7.91 3.31
C GLU A 62 16.21 7.11 4.55
N ALA A 63 15.37 7.14 5.60
CA ALA A 63 15.54 6.32 6.79
C ALA A 63 15.47 4.83 6.44
N LEU A 64 14.46 4.43 5.65
CA LEU A 64 14.28 3.05 5.20
C LEU A 64 15.49 2.57 4.39
N ALA A 65 16.00 3.39 3.46
CA ALA A 65 17.19 3.08 2.67
C ALA A 65 18.43 2.82 3.53
N LYS A 66 18.63 3.61 4.59
CA LYS A 66 19.75 3.43 5.53
C LYS A 66 19.60 2.16 6.36
N GLN A 67 18.39 1.87 6.82
CA GLN A 67 18.11 0.70 7.66
C GLN A 67 18.18 -0.62 6.90
N SER A 68 17.68 -0.64 5.67
CA SER A 68 17.71 -1.84 4.82
C SER A 68 19.11 -2.09 4.24
N GLY A 69 19.95 -1.06 4.15
CA GLY A 69 21.18 -1.11 3.35
C GLY A 69 20.91 -1.21 1.84
N ASP A 70 19.65 -1.08 1.42
CA ASP A 70 19.19 -1.17 0.04
C ASP A 70 18.34 0.04 -0.32
N ARG A 71 19.00 1.01 -0.97
CA ARG A 71 18.38 2.22 -1.48
C ARG A 71 17.41 1.93 -2.63
N ARG A 72 17.66 0.90 -3.44
CA ARG A 72 16.76 0.50 -4.52
C ARG A 72 15.42 0.06 -3.94
N PHE A 73 15.45 -0.82 -2.94
CA PHE A 73 14.25 -1.28 -2.23
C PHE A 73 13.43 -0.13 -1.65
N ALA A 74 14.07 0.83 -0.97
CA ALA A 74 13.37 1.93 -0.32
C ALA A 74 12.63 2.82 -1.35
N PHE A 75 13.29 3.19 -2.45
CA PHE A 75 12.69 4.03 -3.48
C PHE A 75 11.75 3.27 -4.42
N ASP A 76 11.92 1.95 -4.60
CA ASP A 76 10.92 1.10 -5.26
C ASP A 76 9.63 1.01 -4.42
N SER A 77 9.77 0.83 -3.10
CA SER A 77 8.63 0.84 -2.18
C SER A 77 7.95 2.21 -2.17
N TYR A 78 8.73 3.29 -2.26
CA TYR A 78 8.17 4.65 -2.26
C TYR A 78 7.43 4.98 -3.56
N ARG A 79 7.98 4.67 -4.74
CA ARG A 79 7.26 4.90 -6.00
C ARG A 79 6.00 4.05 -6.10
N ARG A 80 6.01 2.81 -5.60
CA ARG A 80 4.80 1.96 -5.48
C ARG A 80 3.78 2.57 -4.53
N PHE A 81 4.20 3.07 -3.37
CA PHE A 81 3.32 3.77 -2.43
C PHE A 81 2.65 4.98 -3.08
N VAL A 82 3.41 5.86 -3.74
CA VAL A 82 2.85 7.05 -4.39
C VAL A 82 1.81 6.65 -5.44
N GLN A 83 2.12 5.66 -6.28
CA GLN A 83 1.18 5.15 -7.30
C GLN A 83 -0.10 4.57 -6.67
N MET A 84 0.04 3.67 -5.71
CA MET A 84 -1.08 2.98 -5.06
C MET A 84 -1.96 3.93 -4.25
N TYR A 85 -1.34 4.84 -3.49
CA TYR A 85 -2.07 5.86 -2.73
C TYR A 85 -2.79 6.82 -3.67
N SER A 86 -2.16 7.20 -4.79
CA SER A 86 -2.77 8.09 -5.76
C SER A 86 -3.99 7.47 -6.44
N ASP A 87 -3.94 6.18 -6.78
CA ASP A 87 -5.08 5.46 -7.35
C ASP A 87 -6.20 5.27 -6.32
N VAL A 88 -5.88 4.65 -5.18
CA VAL A 88 -6.89 4.23 -4.19
C VAL A 88 -7.47 5.41 -3.42
N VAL A 89 -6.65 6.39 -3.04
CA VAL A 89 -7.05 7.47 -2.13
C VAL A 89 -7.32 8.77 -2.88
N LEU A 90 -6.50 9.11 -3.86
CA LEU A 90 -6.63 10.37 -4.61
C LEU A 90 -7.44 10.21 -5.91
N GLY A 91 -7.77 8.99 -6.32
CA GLY A 91 -8.58 8.72 -7.52
C GLY A 91 -7.88 8.99 -8.85
N ILE A 92 -6.55 8.98 -8.88
CA ILE A 92 -5.76 9.18 -10.10
C ILE A 92 -5.52 7.84 -10.79
N GLU A 93 -5.93 7.73 -12.05
CA GLU A 93 -5.79 6.49 -12.82
C GLU A 93 -4.33 5.99 -12.94
N LEU A 94 -4.11 4.71 -12.65
CA LEU A 94 -2.80 4.02 -12.70
C LEU A 94 -2.05 4.21 -14.01
N HIS A 95 -2.76 4.31 -15.13
CA HIS A 95 -2.17 4.45 -16.45
C HIS A 95 -1.26 5.69 -16.59
N ASN A 96 -1.53 6.75 -15.83
CA ASN A 96 -0.67 7.94 -15.80
C ASN A 96 0.72 7.63 -15.22
N PHE A 97 0.79 6.79 -14.19
CA PHE A 97 2.03 6.36 -13.56
C PHE A 97 2.78 5.31 -14.40
N GLU A 98 2.05 4.36 -15.01
CA GLU A 98 2.64 3.36 -15.93
C GLU A 98 3.37 4.02 -17.11
N LYS A 99 2.79 5.08 -17.69
CA LYS A 99 3.44 5.86 -18.75
C LYS A 99 4.78 6.45 -18.33
N LEU A 100 4.87 6.95 -17.09
CA LEU A 100 6.10 7.52 -16.54
C LEU A 100 7.15 6.44 -16.27
N LEU A 101 6.74 5.29 -15.73
CA LEU A 101 7.61 4.13 -15.55
C LEU A 101 8.18 3.62 -16.88
N GLU A 102 7.34 3.45 -17.89
CA GLU A 102 7.75 3.04 -19.24
C GLU A 102 8.71 4.04 -19.88
N ARG A 103 8.49 5.34 -19.67
CA ARG A 103 9.41 6.38 -20.13
C ARG A 103 10.77 6.27 -19.44
N SER A 104 10.79 6.02 -18.14
CA SER A 104 12.02 5.81 -17.37
C SER A 104 12.81 4.60 -17.88
N LYS A 105 12.13 3.45 -18.08
CA LYS A 105 12.73 2.24 -18.66
C LYS A 105 13.31 2.47 -20.05
N LYS A 106 12.56 3.13 -20.94
CA LYS A 106 13.03 3.49 -22.29
C LYS A 106 14.25 4.41 -22.25
N LYS A 107 14.27 5.41 -21.36
CA LYS A 107 15.42 6.32 -21.19
C LYS A 107 16.67 5.57 -20.73
N ARG A 108 16.49 4.53 -19.90
CA ARG A 108 17.59 3.70 -19.39
C ARG A 108 18.00 2.57 -20.33
N GLY A 109 17.15 2.22 -21.31
CA GLY A 109 17.37 1.12 -22.25
C GLY A 109 17.11 -0.27 -21.65
N VAL A 110 16.24 -0.35 -20.63
CA VAL A 110 15.89 -1.60 -19.94
C VAL A 110 14.45 -1.99 -20.23
N THR A 111 14.08 -3.24 -19.94
CA THR A 111 12.72 -3.75 -20.22
C THR A 111 11.96 -4.10 -18.94
N GLN A 112 12.68 -4.54 -17.91
CA GLN A 112 12.13 -4.96 -16.64
C GLN A 112 12.30 -3.88 -15.57
N ASP A 113 11.31 -3.71 -14.71
CA ASP A 113 11.34 -2.72 -13.63
C ASP A 113 12.50 -2.96 -12.64
N HIS A 114 12.90 -4.22 -12.46
CA HIS A 114 13.98 -4.57 -11.54
C HIS A 114 15.37 -4.07 -12.02
N GLU A 115 15.51 -3.78 -13.31
CA GLU A 115 16.76 -3.28 -13.91
C GLU A 115 16.97 -1.77 -13.66
N LEU A 116 15.92 -1.05 -13.22
CA LEU A 116 16.02 0.36 -12.85
C LEU A 116 16.94 0.53 -11.63
N GLN A 117 17.82 1.52 -11.73
CA GLN A 117 18.80 1.82 -10.68
C GLN A 117 18.18 2.74 -9.61
N PRO A 118 18.76 2.82 -8.40
CA PRO A 118 18.25 3.68 -7.34
C PRO A 118 17.97 5.12 -7.78
N LYS A 119 18.89 5.72 -8.56
CA LYS A 119 18.71 7.09 -9.08
C LYS A 119 17.53 7.23 -10.04
N ASP A 120 17.22 6.18 -10.81
CA ASP A 120 16.08 6.18 -11.72
C ASP A 120 14.77 6.13 -10.92
N LEU A 121 14.73 5.36 -9.83
CA LEU A 121 13.58 5.25 -8.93
C LEU A 121 13.37 6.53 -8.12
N GLU A 122 14.44 7.16 -7.63
CA GLU A 122 14.39 8.47 -6.97
C GLU A 122 13.80 9.55 -7.89
N GLN A 123 14.21 9.57 -9.16
CA GLN A 123 13.63 10.46 -10.15
C GLN A 123 12.16 10.11 -10.43
N LEU A 124 11.83 8.82 -10.49
CA LEU A 124 10.47 8.36 -10.74
C LEU A 124 9.51 8.77 -9.61
N VAL A 125 9.93 8.73 -8.34
CA VAL A 125 9.14 9.28 -7.22
C VAL A 125 8.82 10.75 -7.44
N LYS A 126 9.81 11.57 -7.85
CA LYS A 126 9.60 12.99 -8.14
C LYS A 126 8.61 13.18 -9.30
N ASP A 127 8.78 12.41 -10.37
CA ASP A 127 7.91 12.46 -11.53
C ASP A 127 6.47 12.05 -11.17
N TYR A 128 6.29 11.06 -10.28
CA TYR A 128 4.99 10.62 -9.78
C TYR A 128 4.32 11.70 -8.93
N LYS A 129 5.04 12.31 -7.99
CA LYS A 129 4.52 13.45 -7.20
C LYS A 129 4.13 14.63 -8.09
N ALA A 130 4.93 14.92 -9.12
CA ALA A 130 4.60 15.95 -10.11
C ALA A 130 3.34 15.59 -10.91
N CYS A 131 3.13 14.30 -11.24
CA CYS A 131 1.89 13.82 -11.84
C CYS A 131 0.68 14.10 -10.93
N VAL A 132 0.79 13.86 -9.62
CA VAL A 132 -0.28 14.17 -8.66
C VAL A 132 -0.65 15.65 -8.71
N TYR A 133 0.34 16.54 -8.65
CA TYR A 133 0.12 17.98 -8.74
C TYR A 133 -0.52 18.40 -10.07
N LEU A 134 -0.09 17.82 -11.20
CA LEU A 134 -0.68 18.12 -12.51
C LEU A 134 -2.14 17.67 -12.64
N GLN A 135 -2.53 16.58 -11.97
CA GLN A 135 -3.89 16.03 -12.04
C GLN A 135 -4.86 16.73 -11.08
N LEU A 136 -4.39 17.10 -9.88
CA LEU A 136 -5.26 17.58 -8.80
C LEU A 136 -5.04 19.05 -8.41
N GLY A 137 -3.92 19.65 -8.80
CA GLY A 137 -3.50 20.98 -8.32
C GLY A 137 -3.01 20.99 -6.87
N GLU A 138 -2.89 19.82 -6.25
CA GLU A 138 -2.42 19.64 -4.87
C GLU A 138 -1.19 18.72 -4.82
N GLU A 139 -0.29 18.97 -3.87
CA GLU A 139 0.91 18.14 -3.70
C GLU A 139 0.55 16.78 -3.08
N PHE A 140 1.39 15.77 -3.33
CA PHE A 140 1.27 14.48 -2.65
C PHE A 140 1.45 14.66 -1.13
N PRO A 141 0.60 14.05 -0.28
CA PRO A 141 0.67 14.25 1.17
C PRO A 141 1.96 13.64 1.75
N GLU A 142 2.84 14.48 2.28
CA GLU A 142 4.08 14.04 2.95
C GLU A 142 3.88 13.77 4.46
N ASP A 143 2.80 14.29 5.06
CA ASP A 143 2.46 14.03 6.46
C ASP A 143 1.82 12.64 6.62
N PRO A 144 2.47 11.70 7.34
CA PRO A 144 1.94 10.35 7.54
C PRO A 144 0.56 10.33 8.20
N GLN A 145 0.22 11.32 9.03
CA GLN A 145 -1.12 11.40 9.63
C GLN A 145 -2.17 11.74 8.57
N GLN A 146 -1.88 12.65 7.65
CA GLN A 146 -2.78 12.95 6.53
C GLN A 146 -2.93 11.73 5.62
N GLN A 147 -1.84 11.02 5.34
CA GLN A 147 -1.87 9.77 4.59
C GLN A 147 -2.80 8.74 5.25
N LEU A 148 -2.65 8.52 6.56
CA LEU A 148 -3.45 7.55 7.30
C LEU A 148 -4.95 7.86 7.23
N TRP A 149 -5.33 9.11 7.49
CA TRP A 149 -6.74 9.53 7.46
C TRP A 149 -7.33 9.53 6.05
N GLY A 150 -6.52 9.84 5.03
CA GLY A 150 -6.89 9.68 3.63
C GLY A 150 -7.20 8.22 3.30
N ALA A 151 -6.31 7.29 3.65
CA ALA A 151 -6.51 5.86 3.42
C ALA A 151 -7.71 5.28 4.18
N VAL A 152 -7.92 5.68 5.44
CA VAL A 152 -9.12 5.32 6.23
C VAL A 152 -10.39 5.79 5.52
N GLY A 153 -10.40 7.03 5.02
CA GLY A 153 -11.52 7.58 4.27
C GLY A 153 -11.78 6.85 2.96
N ALA A 154 -10.73 6.52 2.22
CA ALA A 154 -10.82 5.76 0.98
C ALA A 154 -11.41 4.36 1.22
N VAL A 155 -10.99 3.67 2.29
CA VAL A 155 -11.57 2.36 2.66
C VAL A 155 -13.06 2.47 2.96
N PHE A 156 -13.48 3.43 3.78
CA PHE A 156 -14.92 3.61 4.04
C PHE A 156 -15.69 4.01 2.77
N GLY A 157 -15.09 4.85 1.91
CA GLY A 157 -15.66 5.23 0.62
C GLY A 157 -15.82 4.05 -0.33
N SER A 158 -14.87 3.10 -0.33
CA SER A 158 -14.91 1.93 -1.21
C SER A 158 -16.09 0.99 -0.90
N TRP A 159 -16.63 1.00 0.33
CA TRP A 159 -17.89 0.30 0.64
C TRP A 159 -19.06 0.80 -0.20
N MET A 160 -19.04 2.06 -0.61
CA MET A 160 -20.13 2.69 -1.38
C MET A 160 -19.86 2.79 -2.87
N ASN A 161 -18.75 2.24 -3.37
CA ASN A 161 -18.46 2.19 -4.79
C ASN A 161 -19.43 1.26 -5.55
N GLN A 162 -19.53 1.46 -6.87
CA GLN A 162 -20.51 0.74 -7.68
C GLN A 162 -20.23 -0.77 -7.76
N ARG A 163 -18.94 -1.16 -7.78
CA ARG A 163 -18.54 -2.58 -7.79
C ARG A 163 -18.98 -3.31 -6.51
N ALA A 164 -18.77 -2.71 -5.33
CA ALA A 164 -19.14 -3.27 -4.04
C ALA A 164 -20.65 -3.32 -3.88
N LYS A 165 -21.38 -2.27 -4.28
CA LYS A 165 -22.85 -2.26 -4.30
C LYS A 165 -23.42 -3.39 -5.15
N THR A 166 -22.90 -3.59 -6.36
CA THR A 166 -23.35 -4.67 -7.25
C THR A 166 -23.03 -6.05 -6.64
N TYR A 167 -21.82 -6.25 -6.12
CA TYR A 167 -21.45 -7.51 -5.47
C TYR A 167 -22.36 -7.83 -4.28
N ARG A 168 -22.62 -6.85 -3.41
CA ARG A 168 -23.51 -7.02 -2.27
C ARG A 168 -24.91 -7.45 -2.68
N LYS A 169 -25.47 -6.85 -3.74
CA LYS A 169 -26.77 -7.24 -4.29
C LYS A 169 -26.78 -8.66 -4.85
N LEU A 170 -25.69 -9.11 -5.47
CA LEU A 170 -25.57 -10.46 -6.04
C LEU A 170 -25.38 -11.55 -4.98
N HIS A 171 -24.84 -11.19 -3.82
CA HIS A 171 -24.48 -12.12 -2.74
C HIS A 171 -25.29 -11.90 -1.46
N ASP A 172 -26.40 -11.15 -1.53
CA ASP A 172 -27.30 -10.85 -0.41
C ASP A 172 -26.57 -10.32 0.84
N ILE A 173 -25.54 -9.48 0.64
CA ILE A 173 -24.77 -8.86 1.73
C ILE A 173 -25.43 -7.53 2.10
N PRO A 174 -25.92 -7.36 3.35
CA PRO A 174 -26.57 -6.12 3.75
C PRO A 174 -25.61 -4.92 3.76
N GLU A 175 -26.09 -3.76 3.33
CA GLU A 175 -25.28 -2.54 3.23
C GLU A 175 -24.91 -1.98 4.62
N GLU A 176 -25.80 -2.13 5.60
CA GLU A 176 -25.66 -1.61 6.94
C GLU A 176 -24.53 -2.27 7.75
N TRP A 177 -23.97 -3.39 7.27
CA TRP A 177 -22.82 -4.03 7.92
C TRP A 177 -21.56 -3.18 7.85
N GLY A 178 -21.42 -2.35 6.81
CA GLY A 178 -20.21 -1.56 6.58
C GLY A 178 -18.96 -2.41 6.33
N THR A 179 -17.81 -1.75 6.40
CA THR A 179 -16.48 -2.37 6.34
C THR A 179 -15.61 -1.88 7.48
N ALA A 180 -14.73 -2.73 8.00
CA ALA A 180 -13.71 -2.33 8.94
C ALA A 180 -12.44 -1.89 8.20
N VAL A 181 -11.62 -1.09 8.89
CA VAL A 181 -10.28 -0.70 8.44
C VAL A 181 -9.26 -1.41 9.32
N ASN A 182 -8.40 -2.21 8.71
CA ASN A 182 -7.30 -2.88 9.38
C ASN A 182 -6.02 -2.09 9.11
N VAL A 183 -5.41 -1.54 10.16
CA VAL A 183 -4.10 -0.89 10.11
C VAL A 183 -3.07 -1.82 10.73
N GLN A 184 -2.08 -2.23 9.96
CA GLN A 184 -1.11 -3.24 10.38
C GLN A 184 0.32 -2.79 10.06
N ALA A 185 1.25 -2.97 10.99
CA ALA A 185 2.67 -2.71 10.73
C ALA A 185 3.18 -3.52 9.52
N MET A 186 3.95 -2.87 8.65
CA MET A 186 4.53 -3.51 7.47
C MET A 186 5.59 -4.54 7.85
N VAL A 187 5.57 -5.63 7.10
CA VAL A 187 6.67 -6.57 6.94
C VAL A 187 7.04 -6.61 5.45
N PHE A 188 8.30 -6.82 5.14
CA PHE A 188 8.80 -6.68 3.77
C PHE A 188 9.29 -8.01 3.23
N GLY A 189 8.62 -8.51 2.18
CA GLY A 189 9.06 -9.68 1.42
C GLY A 189 10.11 -9.34 0.35
N ASN A 190 10.45 -8.06 0.19
CA ASN A 190 11.29 -7.49 -0.87
C ASN A 190 12.57 -6.79 -0.37
N MET A 191 13.10 -7.21 0.79
CA MET A 191 14.36 -6.68 1.34
C MET A 191 15.62 -7.42 0.85
N GLY A 192 15.48 -8.48 0.07
CA GLY A 192 16.61 -9.31 -0.35
C GLY A 192 16.21 -10.71 -0.77
N SER A 193 17.20 -11.53 -1.10
CA SER A 193 17.00 -12.92 -1.54
C SER A 193 16.62 -13.90 -0.42
N ASP A 194 16.69 -13.47 0.84
CA ASP A 194 16.25 -14.20 2.04
C ASP A 194 14.83 -13.81 2.50
N CYS A 195 14.15 -12.94 1.74
CA CYS A 195 12.80 -12.48 1.99
C CYS A 195 11.85 -12.97 0.89
N ALA A 196 10.60 -13.27 1.27
CA ALA A 196 9.58 -13.71 0.31
C ALA A 196 8.16 -13.34 0.75
N THR A 197 7.24 -13.37 -0.21
CA THR A 197 5.79 -13.29 0.00
C THR A 197 5.12 -14.48 -0.70
N GLY A 198 3.98 -14.94 -0.21
CA GLY A 198 3.28 -16.05 -0.83
C GLY A 198 1.87 -16.27 -0.31
N VAL A 199 1.12 -17.09 -1.04
CA VAL A 199 -0.24 -17.50 -0.71
C VAL A 199 -0.29 -19.02 -0.77
N ALA A 200 -0.85 -19.64 0.26
CA ALA A 200 -0.99 -21.08 0.33
C ALA A 200 -2.36 -21.49 0.88
N PHE A 201 -2.79 -22.66 0.47
CA PHE A 201 -3.94 -23.40 0.95
C PHE A 201 -3.45 -24.68 1.63
N THR A 202 -4.05 -25.01 2.76
CA THR A 202 -3.73 -26.24 3.51
C THR A 202 -4.23 -27.51 2.81
N ARG A 203 -5.02 -27.35 1.75
CA ARG A 203 -5.55 -28.39 0.85
C ARG A 203 -5.66 -27.82 -0.55
N ASN A 204 -5.66 -28.68 -1.56
CA ASN A 204 -5.86 -28.25 -2.93
C ASN A 204 -7.29 -27.68 -3.11
N PRO A 205 -7.46 -26.40 -3.48
CA PRO A 205 -8.77 -25.77 -3.58
C PRO A 205 -9.60 -26.26 -4.78
N SER A 206 -8.99 -26.92 -5.76
CA SER A 206 -9.66 -27.42 -6.96
C SER A 206 -10.26 -28.82 -6.79
N ASN A 207 -9.59 -29.71 -6.03
CA ASN A 207 -10.02 -31.11 -5.88
C ASN A 207 -10.18 -31.59 -4.42
N GLY A 208 -9.83 -30.76 -3.43
CA GLY A 208 -9.96 -31.09 -2.01
C GLY A 208 -8.89 -32.04 -1.45
N ALA A 209 -7.89 -32.44 -2.24
CA ALA A 209 -6.79 -33.30 -1.82
C ALA A 209 -6.02 -32.69 -0.64
N LYS A 210 -5.59 -33.54 0.30
CA LYS A 210 -4.91 -33.12 1.54
C LYS A 210 -3.41 -32.89 1.32
N ASP A 211 -3.10 -31.99 0.39
CA ASP A 211 -1.74 -31.61 0.02
C ASP A 211 -1.59 -30.08 0.12
N SER A 212 -0.39 -29.61 0.43
CA SER A 212 -0.09 -28.17 0.46
C SER A 212 -0.09 -27.62 -0.97
N TYR A 213 -0.84 -26.56 -1.22
CA TYR A 213 -0.97 -25.92 -2.53
C TYR A 213 -0.72 -24.43 -2.39
N GLY A 214 0.15 -23.84 -3.20
CA GLY A 214 0.43 -22.41 -3.11
C GLY A 214 1.56 -21.93 -4.00
N GLU A 215 1.78 -20.63 -3.98
CA GLU A 215 2.80 -19.93 -4.74
C GLU A 215 3.52 -18.92 -3.84
N PHE A 216 4.80 -18.68 -4.11
CA PHE A 216 5.58 -17.66 -3.43
C PHE A 216 6.55 -17.00 -4.41
N LEU A 217 6.91 -15.76 -4.10
CA LEU A 217 7.87 -14.95 -4.84
C LEU A 217 8.95 -14.47 -3.88
N VAL A 218 10.20 -14.75 -4.24
CA VAL A 218 11.39 -14.24 -3.52
C VAL A 218 11.60 -12.79 -3.90
N ASN A 219 11.96 -11.97 -2.93
CA ASN A 219 12.25 -10.55 -3.09
C ASN A 219 11.09 -9.76 -3.75
N ALA A 220 9.86 -9.97 -3.28
CA ALA A 220 8.63 -9.38 -3.83
C ALA A 220 7.66 -8.93 -2.73
N GLN A 221 6.73 -8.03 -3.07
CA GLN A 221 5.56 -7.69 -2.26
C GLN A 221 4.33 -8.41 -2.83
N GLY A 222 3.28 -8.60 -2.02
CA GLY A 222 2.10 -9.37 -2.43
C GLY A 222 1.15 -8.65 -3.41
N GLU A 223 1.52 -7.44 -3.84
CA GLU A 223 0.84 -6.64 -4.87
C GLU A 223 1.31 -7.01 -6.28
#